data_AF-A0A0X8GPK9-F1
#
_entry.id   AF-A0A0X8GPK9-F1
#
_cell.length_a   1.000
_cell.length_b   1.000
_cell.length_c   1.000
_cell.angle_alpha   90.00
_cell.angle_beta   90.00
_cell.angle_gamma   90.00
#
_symmetry.space_group_name_H-M   'P 1'
#
loop_
_entity.id
_entity.type
_entity.pdbx_description
1 polymer ?
#
loop_
_entity_poly.entity_id
_entity_poly.type
_entity_poly.pdbx_seq_one_letter_code
_entity_poly.pdbx_strand_id
1 'polypeptide(L)'
;MPTTNPFSQLNLNSDEQRVCALLQKQRQCTSVELISKAKVTNPSAVIDGINQQLLAVNSQWLIQCSATRSTGRQSAAPVGYYRLLKKLF
;
A
#
# COMPACT_ATOMS: atom_id res chain seq x y z
N MET A 1 8.77 -19.74 -10.82
CA MET A 1 7.45 -19.10 -10.62
C MET A 1 7.55 -17.71 -11.21
N PRO A 2 6.84 -17.36 -12.30
CA PRO A 2 6.87 -15.99 -12.79
C PRO A 2 6.33 -15.10 -11.68
N THR A 3 7.12 -14.10 -11.27
CA THR A 3 6.71 -13.09 -10.31
C THR A 3 5.65 -12.23 -11.00
N THR A 4 4.39 -12.70 -10.98
CA THR A 4 3.26 -11.96 -11.53
C THR A 4 3.21 -10.61 -10.85
N ASN A 5 3.51 -9.56 -11.60
CA ASN A 5 3.41 -8.19 -11.13
C ASN A 5 1.92 -7.96 -10.79
N PRO A 6 1.57 -7.76 -9.52
CA PRO A 6 0.17 -7.64 -9.09
C PRO A 6 -0.52 -6.38 -9.61
N PHE A 7 0.26 -5.46 -10.18
CA PHE A 7 -0.16 -4.12 -10.57
C PHE A 7 0.00 -3.86 -12.08
N SER A 8 0.44 -4.84 -12.88
CA SER A 8 0.70 -4.63 -14.32
C SER A 8 -0.54 -4.33 -15.15
N GLN A 9 -1.74 -4.64 -14.64
CA GLN A 9 -3.01 -4.38 -15.31
C GLN A 9 -3.72 -3.13 -14.79
N LEU A 10 -3.09 -2.37 -13.88
CA LEU A 10 -3.68 -1.19 -13.26
C LEU A 10 -3.27 0.08 -14.00
N ASN A 11 -4.18 1.04 -14.10
CA ASN A 11 -3.90 2.34 -14.69
C ASN A 11 -3.43 3.32 -13.60
N LEU A 12 -2.23 3.07 -13.10
CA LEU A 12 -1.67 3.78 -11.93
C LEU A 12 -1.16 5.17 -12.31
N ASN A 13 -1.54 6.17 -11.51
CA ASN A 13 -0.92 7.50 -11.56
C ASN A 13 0.50 7.49 -10.98
N SER A 14 1.25 8.59 -11.12
CA SER A 14 2.65 8.67 -10.68
C SER A 14 2.86 8.43 -9.17
N ASP A 15 1.89 8.75 -8.32
CA ASP A 15 1.97 8.51 -6.87
C ASP A 15 1.72 7.03 -6.59
N GLU A 16 0.67 6.48 -7.17
CA GLU A 16 0.30 5.07 -7.06
C GLU A 16 1.41 4.15 -7.58
N GLN A 17 2.04 4.49 -8.71
CA GLN A 17 3.18 3.76 -9.26
C GLN A 17 4.34 3.67 -8.25
N ARG A 18 4.66 4.78 -7.58
CA ARG A 18 5.75 4.82 -6.59
C ARG A 18 5.43 3.98 -5.36
N VAL A 19 4.18 4.04 -4.88
CA VAL A 19 3.70 3.21 -3.78
C VAL A 19 3.72 1.73 -4.14
N CYS A 20 3.20 1.38 -5.31
CA CYS A 20 3.20 0.02 -5.85
C CYS A 20 4.62 -0.54 -5.98
N ALA A 21 5.57 0.23 -6.51
CA ALA A 21 6.97 -0.18 -6.62
C ALA A 21 7.60 -0.44 -5.24
N LEU A 22 7.31 0.42 -4.25
CA LEU A 22 7.77 0.25 -2.88
C LEU A 22 7.21 -1.04 -2.25
N LEU A 23 5.90 -1.27 -2.41
CA LEU A 23 5.19 -2.44 -1.90
C LEU A 23 5.58 -3.74 -2.62
N GLN A 24 5.94 -3.69 -3.90
CA GLN A 24 6.49 -4.85 -4.59
C GLN A 24 7.84 -5.27 -4.01
N LYS A 25 8.71 -4.30 -3.71
CA LYS A 25 10.05 -4.55 -3.18
C LYS A 25 10.02 -5.04 -1.74
N GLN A 26 9.19 -4.43 -0.89
CA GLN A 26 9.24 -4.66 0.57
C GLN A 26 8.05 -5.49 1.09
N ARG A 27 6.98 -5.68 0.31
CA ARG A 27 5.69 -6.32 0.69
C ARG A 27 4.93 -5.64 1.84
N GLN A 28 5.60 -4.81 2.62
CA GLN A 28 5.13 -4.10 3.79
C GLN A 28 5.81 -2.73 3.84
N CYS A 29 5.04 -1.68 4.11
CA CYS A 29 5.55 -0.32 4.29
C CYS A 29 4.73 0.44 5.33
N THR A 30 5.34 1.41 6.00
CA THR A 30 4.63 2.33 6.90
C THR A 30 4.19 3.61 6.17
N SER A 31 3.23 4.35 6.73
CA SER A 31 2.84 5.68 6.22
C SER A 31 4.04 6.62 6.11
N VAL A 32 4.96 6.57 7.08
CA VAL A 32 6.20 7.36 7.08
C VAL A 32 7.10 6.98 5.91
N GLU A 33 7.23 5.69 5.60
CA GLU A 33 8.02 5.24 4.44
C GLU A 33 7.38 5.59 3.11
N LEU A 34 6.05 5.54 3.02
CA LEU A 34 5.34 5.99 1.83
C LEU A 34 5.53 7.50 1.60
N ILE A 35 5.53 8.29 2.67
CA ILE A 35 5.82 9.74 2.59
C ILE A 35 7.30 9.97 2.24
N SER A 36 8.24 9.30 2.90
CA SER A 36 9.66 9.58 2.75
C SER A 36 10.26 8.98 1.47
N LYS A 37 9.94 7.72 1.15
CA LYS A 37 10.52 6.98 0.02
C LYS A 37 9.68 7.13 -1.25
N ALA A 38 8.36 7.02 -1.15
CA ALA A 38 7.47 7.17 -2.30
C ALA A 38 7.06 8.63 -2.55
N LYS A 39 7.41 9.57 -1.64
CA LYS A 39 7.11 11.01 -1.74
C LYS A 39 5.62 11.29 -1.94
N VAL A 40 4.77 10.52 -1.23
CA VAL A 40 3.31 10.65 -1.27
C VAL A 40 2.83 11.47 -0.08
N THR A 41 2.04 12.51 -0.34
CA THR A 41 1.53 13.40 0.72
C THR A 41 0.40 12.77 1.52
N ASN A 42 -0.49 12.00 0.87
CA ASN A 42 -1.59 11.30 1.53
C ASN A 42 -1.56 9.79 1.20
N PRO A 43 -0.81 8.99 1.97
CA PRO A 43 -0.69 7.56 1.74
C PRO A 43 -2.04 6.82 1.77
N SER A 44 -2.96 7.22 2.64
CA SER A 44 -4.26 6.55 2.78
C SER A 44 -5.08 6.66 1.51
N ALA A 45 -5.23 7.88 0.98
CA ALA A 45 -6.00 8.11 -0.24
C ALA A 45 -5.41 7.38 -1.46
N VAL A 46 -4.08 7.35 -1.58
CA VAL A 46 -3.40 6.64 -2.67
C VAL A 46 -3.62 5.13 -2.56
N ILE A 47 -3.53 4.57 -1.36
CA ILE A 47 -3.77 3.14 -1.14
C ILE A 47 -5.22 2.76 -1.43
N ASP A 48 -6.18 3.59 -1.02
CA ASP A 48 -7.60 3.37 -1.31
C ASP A 48 -7.86 3.40 -2.82
N GLY A 49 -7.25 4.35 -3.55
CA GLY A 49 -7.31 4.40 -5.01
C GLY A 49 -6.77 3.13 -5.68
N ILE A 50 -5.59 2.66 -5.25
CA ILE A 50 -5.00 1.40 -5.76
C ILE A 50 -5.93 0.22 -5.46
N ASN A 51 -6.47 0.12 -4.25
CA ASN A 51 -7.38 -0.94 -3.86
C ASN A 51 -8.67 -0.93 -4.68
N GLN A 52 -9.23 0.24 -4.98
CA GLN A 52 -10.39 0.35 -5.88
C GLN A 52 -10.07 -0.17 -7.29
N GLN A 53 -8.90 0.17 -7.84
CA GLN A 53 -8.50 -0.35 -9.15
C GLN A 53 -8.26 -1.88 -9.10
N LEU A 54 -7.62 -2.39 -8.05
CA LEU A 54 -7.43 -3.83 -7.83
C LEU A 54 -8.76 -4.57 -7.73
N LEU A 55 -9.77 -3.99 -7.10
CA LEU A 55 -11.12 -4.54 -7.04
C LEU A 55 -11.80 -4.50 -8.42
N ALA A 56 -11.66 -3.40 -9.16
CA ALA A 56 -12.24 -3.25 -10.50
C ALA A 56 -11.73 -4.30 -11.50
N VAL A 57 -10.45 -4.71 -11.39
CA VAL A 57 -9.87 -5.76 -12.25
C VAL A 57 -9.99 -7.17 -11.65
N ASN A 58 -10.77 -7.36 -10.58
CA ASN A 58 -10.88 -8.63 -9.84
C ASN A 58 -9.51 -9.23 -9.47
N SER A 59 -8.55 -8.37 -9.09
CA SER A 59 -7.21 -8.81 -8.71
C SER A 59 -7.26 -9.68 -7.46
N GLN A 60 -6.43 -10.72 -7.46
CA GLN A 60 -6.12 -11.55 -6.30
C GLN A 60 -5.31 -10.80 -5.24
N TRP A 61 -4.90 -9.55 -5.49
CA TRP A 61 -4.10 -8.77 -4.55
C TRP A 61 -4.92 -7.65 -3.90
N LEU A 62 -4.60 -7.33 -2.66
CA LEU A 62 -5.17 -6.22 -1.90
C LEU A 62 -4.08 -5.64 -0.98
N ILE A 63 -4.13 -4.33 -0.74
CA ILE A 63 -3.28 -3.69 0.25
C ILE A 63 -4.10 -3.49 1.53
N GLN A 64 -3.75 -4.21 2.60
CA GLN A 64 -4.38 -4.00 3.90
C GLN A 64 -3.70 -2.85 4.64
N CYS A 65 -4.53 -1.95 5.17
CA CYS A 65 -4.11 -0.93 6.11
C CYS A 65 -4.43 -1.40 7.54
N SER A 66 -3.44 -1.33 8.43
CA SER A 66 -3.61 -1.54 9.87
C SER A 66 -3.06 -0.33 10.58
N ALA A 67 -3.93 0.43 11.25
CA ALA A 67 -3.48 1.52 12.10
C ALA A 67 -3.02 0.92 13.44
N THR A 68 -1.73 1.02 13.76
CA THR A 68 -1.31 0.83 15.14
C THR A 68 -1.60 2.13 15.88
N ARG A 69 -2.66 2.15 16.70
CA ARG A 69 -2.68 3.04 17.86
C ARG A 69 -1.57 2.56 18.78
N SER A 70 -0.58 3.41 19.05
CA SER A 70 0.45 3.14 20.05
C SER A 70 -0.20 2.98 21.42
N THR A 71 -0.59 1.76 21.80
CA THR A 71 -0.90 1.43 23.19
C THR A 71 0.42 1.35 23.95
N GLY A 72 0.92 2.48 24.46
CA GLY A 72 1.95 2.45 25.50
C GLY A 72 3.03 3.53 25.50
N ARG A 73 3.12 4.43 24.50
CA ARG A 73 4.00 5.60 24.60
C ARG A 73 3.30 6.85 24.09
N GLN A 74 2.95 7.71 25.03
CA GLN A 74 2.55 9.09 24.79
C GLN A 74 3.60 9.73 23.85
N SER A 75 3.16 10.38 22.76
CA SER A 75 3.98 11.21 21.85
C SER A 75 4.55 10.59 20.56
N ALA A 76 3.96 9.54 19.97
CA ALA A 76 4.22 9.21 18.56
C ALA A 76 2.92 9.34 17.74
N ALA A 77 2.96 10.14 16.66
CA ALA A 77 1.85 10.29 15.72
C ALA A 77 1.40 8.90 15.20
N PRO A 78 0.10 8.68 14.96
CA PRO A 78 -0.40 7.40 14.47
C PRO A 78 0.28 7.03 13.15
N VAL A 79 0.95 5.87 13.13
CA VAL A 79 1.59 5.32 11.93
C VAL A 79 0.66 4.26 11.34
N GLY A 80 0.30 4.41 10.07
CA GLY A 80 -0.42 3.39 9.32
C GLY A 80 0.56 2.35 8.78
N TYR A 81 0.26 1.07 8.97
CA TYR A 81 1.00 -0.04 8.37
C TYR A 81 0.23 -0.55 7.15
N TYR A 82 0.92 -0.64 6.01
CA TYR A 82 0.35 -1.08 4.75
C TYR A 82 1.04 -2.37 4.30
N ARG A 83 0.26 -3.41 4.02
CA ARG A 83 0.77 -4.71 3.62
C ARG A 83 0.10 -5.20 2.34
N LEU A 84 0.92 -5.57 1.37
CA LEU A 84 0.45 -6.19 0.13
C LEU A 84 0.21 -7.69 0.38
N LEU A 85 -1.04 -8.11 0.26
CA LEU A 85 -1.48 -9.47 0.53
C LEU A 85 -2.21 -10.05 -0.67
N LYS A 86 -2.11 -11.36 -0.82
CA LYS A 86 -2.93 -12.13 -1.76
C LYS A 86 -4.24 -12.51 -1.05
N LYS A 87 -5.38 -12.23 -1.66
CA LYS A 87 -6.70 -12.67 -1.23
C LYS A 87 -6.71 -14.20 -1.20
N LEU A 88 -7.21 -14.76 -0.10
CA LEU A 88 -7.37 -16.20 0.10
C LEU A 88 -8.79 -16.62 -0.29
N PHE A 89 -9.23 -16.34 -1.51
CA PHE A 89 -10.54 -16.77 -2.02
C PHE A 89 -10.43 -17.07 -3.51
#